data_AF-A0A7C3LMJ0-F1
#
_entry.id   AF-A0A7C3LMJ0-F1
#
_cell.length_a   1.000
_cell.length_b   1.000
_cell.length_c   1.000
_cell.angle_alpha   90.00
_cell.angle_beta   90.00
_cell.angle_gamma   90.00
#
_symmetry.space_group_name_H-M   'P 1'
#
loop_
_entity.id
_entity.type
_entity.pdbx_description
1 polymer ?
#
loop_
_entity_poly.entity_id
_entity_poly.type
_entity_poly.pdbx_seq_one_letter_code
_entity_poly.pdbx_strand_id
1 'polypeptide(L)'
;MSLLSSQSTVLGATFVMAMLFSSSSAHARSCRVNLTPNGSKFQCQTCHTGSNGGPRNAFGSDVQAIVRTSTCQTIFWSPTLAAKDSDGDGRTNGEELGDPEGTWESGDPRPGDVNLVTQPGVKDFPAAILTAIEPPQVARDGTTAVSIRGINFRAETTVRIGRYALTNIQLVSPELITALAPALGISEPGGAKDASVANGTQRFTLKAAVTYPDLPPLAVTSAEPSRVLRDGTTLLTVTGENFLADTKIRIGTRDLVNPSAPSADGKTITGLAPALGATEALGPRDVIATDGRGRVTLAAGVTYADAEPEGARFIRGDFDGSGQLRLEDAAGTLNLLFAGGPPGGCSAAGDANDDGKVDISDAVFTLRFLFLGGASPAPPYPECGPRAVEDLDCGANSSCP
;
A
#
# COMPACT_ATOMS: atom_id res chain seq x y z
N MET A 1 4.38 12.03 -93.80
CA MET A 1 3.64 10.85 -94.30
C MET A 1 2.37 10.73 -93.48
N SER A 2 1.21 10.91 -94.15
CA SER A 2 -0.14 10.47 -93.75
C SER A 2 -0.75 11.00 -92.44
N LEU A 3 -2.03 11.33 -92.30
CA LEU A 3 -3.22 11.28 -93.17
C LEU A 3 -4.30 12.14 -92.46
N LEU A 4 -5.23 12.70 -93.24
CA LEU A 4 -6.44 13.39 -92.80
C LEU A 4 -7.50 12.43 -92.21
N SER A 5 -8.33 12.92 -91.27
CA SER A 5 -9.77 12.59 -91.14
C SER A 5 -10.43 13.55 -90.12
N SER A 6 -11.27 14.51 -90.51
CA SER A 6 -12.71 14.40 -90.85
C SER A 6 -13.68 14.46 -89.66
N GLN A 7 -14.33 15.63 -89.54
CA GLN A 7 -15.73 15.91 -89.17
C GLN A 7 -16.37 15.36 -87.87
N SER A 8 -16.99 16.25 -87.07
CA SER A 8 -18.46 16.43 -87.04
C SER A 8 -18.92 17.37 -85.91
N THR A 9 -19.80 18.30 -86.28
CA THR A 9 -20.59 19.24 -85.45
C THR A 9 -21.62 18.53 -84.57
N VAL A 10 -21.80 19.00 -83.31
CA VAL A 10 -23.09 18.98 -82.61
C VAL A 10 -23.24 20.25 -81.77
N LEU A 11 -24.32 21.00 -82.07
CA LEU A 11 -24.86 22.11 -81.29
C LEU A 11 -25.36 21.60 -79.92
N GLY A 12 -24.95 22.25 -78.84
CA GLY A 12 -25.53 22.07 -77.51
C GLY A 12 -25.88 23.42 -76.89
N ALA A 13 -27.16 23.76 -76.87
CA ALA A 13 -27.68 24.97 -76.24
C ALA A 13 -27.54 24.89 -74.71
N THR A 14 -26.81 25.81 -74.11
CA THR A 14 -26.71 25.97 -72.65
C THR A 14 -27.81 26.90 -72.15
N PHE A 15 -28.85 26.29 -71.56
CA PHE A 15 -29.87 26.99 -70.79
C PHE A 15 -29.31 27.24 -69.38
N VAL A 16 -28.94 28.48 -69.05
CA VAL A 16 -28.51 28.86 -67.70
C VAL A 16 -29.75 29.06 -66.84
N MET A 17 -30.12 28.04 -66.07
CA MET A 17 -31.13 28.15 -65.02
C MET A 17 -30.46 28.72 -63.77
N ALA A 18 -30.65 30.01 -63.53
CA ALA A 18 -30.25 30.66 -62.29
C ALA A 18 -31.13 30.14 -61.14
N MET A 19 -30.64 29.16 -60.38
CA MET A 19 -31.22 28.81 -59.08
C MET A 19 -30.98 29.98 -58.12
N LEU A 20 -32.02 30.76 -57.89
CA LEU A 20 -32.13 31.62 -56.71
C LEU A 20 -32.19 30.72 -55.48
N PHE A 21 -31.03 30.45 -54.88
CA PHE A 21 -30.96 29.97 -53.51
C PHE A 21 -31.41 31.11 -52.60
N SER A 22 -32.70 31.17 -52.29
CA SER A 22 -33.18 31.90 -51.13
C SER A 22 -32.62 31.20 -49.88
N SER A 23 -31.45 31.63 -49.44
CA SER A 23 -30.97 31.34 -48.10
C SER A 23 -31.92 32.02 -47.11
N SER A 24 -32.96 31.31 -46.69
CA SER A 24 -33.66 31.64 -45.45
C SER A 24 -32.61 31.53 -44.36
N SER A 25 -32.06 32.67 -43.95
CA SER A 25 -31.30 32.76 -42.71
C SER A 25 -32.23 32.23 -41.62
N ALA A 26 -31.91 31.04 -41.12
CA ALA A 26 -32.52 30.47 -39.94
C ALA A 26 -32.09 31.33 -38.75
N HIS A 27 -32.64 32.54 -38.66
CA HIS A 27 -32.49 33.37 -37.48
C HIS A 27 -33.16 32.61 -36.34
N ALA A 28 -32.37 32.20 -35.35
CA ALA A 28 -32.92 31.96 -34.04
C ALA A 28 -33.85 33.14 -33.71
N ARG A 29 -35.12 32.84 -33.43
CA ARG A 29 -36.14 33.86 -33.24
C ARG A 29 -35.88 34.55 -31.91
N SER A 30 -35.05 35.59 -31.93
CA SER A 30 -34.58 36.34 -30.75
C SER A 30 -35.73 36.85 -29.87
N CYS A 31 -36.91 37.06 -30.45
CA CYS A 31 -38.14 37.37 -29.72
C CYS A 31 -38.44 36.40 -28.56
N ARG A 32 -38.13 35.10 -28.70
CA ARG A 32 -38.42 34.09 -27.66
C ARG A 32 -37.53 34.23 -26.44
N VAL A 33 -36.33 34.80 -26.61
CA VAL A 33 -35.42 35.13 -25.52
C VAL A 33 -36.08 36.12 -24.55
N ASN A 34 -36.92 37.02 -25.06
CA ASN A 34 -37.65 38.01 -24.26
C ASN A 34 -38.97 37.47 -23.70
N LEU A 35 -39.37 36.24 -24.06
CA LEU A 35 -40.54 35.55 -23.52
C LEU A 35 -40.15 34.48 -22.50
N THR A 36 -38.90 34.49 -22.03
CA THR A 36 -38.37 33.55 -21.05
C THR A 36 -37.68 34.35 -19.93
N PRO A 37 -37.98 34.09 -18.65
CA PRO A 37 -37.31 34.77 -17.55
C PRO A 37 -35.81 34.55 -17.66
N ASN A 38 -35.03 35.61 -17.44
CA ASN A 38 -33.58 35.61 -17.59
C ASN A 38 -33.05 35.04 -18.94
N GLY A 39 -33.89 34.90 -19.97
CA GLY A 39 -33.52 34.27 -21.25
C GLY A 39 -32.34 34.97 -21.92
N SER A 40 -32.21 36.28 -21.73
CA SER A 40 -31.07 37.07 -22.23
C SER A 40 -29.69 36.63 -21.72
N LYS A 41 -29.60 35.89 -20.60
CA LYS A 41 -28.33 35.37 -20.06
C LYS A 41 -27.66 34.37 -21.00
N PHE A 42 -28.44 33.45 -21.57
CA PHE A 42 -27.94 32.41 -22.48
C PHE A 42 -28.45 32.59 -23.92
N GLN A 43 -29.28 33.62 -24.16
CA GLN A 43 -29.84 33.97 -25.46
C GLN A 43 -30.49 32.76 -26.15
N CYS A 44 -30.06 32.43 -27.38
CA CYS A 44 -30.60 31.30 -28.12
C CYS A 44 -30.32 29.97 -27.43
N GLN A 45 -29.27 29.87 -26.61
CA GLN A 45 -28.87 28.62 -25.96
C GLN A 45 -29.85 28.20 -24.86
N THR A 46 -30.69 29.11 -24.35
CA THR A 46 -31.78 28.74 -23.44
C THR A 46 -32.70 27.67 -24.06
N CYS A 47 -32.98 27.74 -25.37
CA CYS A 47 -33.86 26.79 -26.07
C CYS A 47 -33.13 25.90 -27.10
N HIS A 48 -31.85 26.15 -27.36
CA HIS A 48 -31.10 25.50 -28.43
C HIS A 48 -29.72 25.05 -27.95
N THR A 49 -29.14 24.08 -28.64
CA THR A 49 -27.78 23.61 -28.34
C THR A 49 -26.69 24.57 -28.84
N GLY A 50 -26.99 25.40 -29.85
CA GLY A 50 -26.06 26.35 -30.45
C GLY A 50 -26.37 27.82 -30.15
N SER A 51 -25.34 28.66 -30.16
CA SER A 51 -25.43 30.11 -29.90
C SER A 51 -26.22 30.89 -30.96
N ASN A 52 -26.28 30.38 -32.19
CA ASN A 52 -27.03 30.97 -33.29
C ASN A 52 -28.40 30.28 -33.50
N GLY A 53 -28.86 29.48 -32.53
CA GLY A 53 -30.00 28.57 -32.68
C GLY A 53 -29.56 27.16 -33.14
N GLY A 54 -30.48 26.44 -33.80
CA GLY A 54 -30.24 25.09 -34.31
C GLY A 54 -31.15 24.03 -33.66
N PRO A 55 -30.68 22.77 -33.49
CA PRO A 55 -31.43 21.75 -32.76
C PRO A 55 -31.83 22.25 -31.37
N ARG A 56 -33.09 21.98 -30.99
CA ARG A 56 -33.60 22.37 -29.68
C ARG A 56 -32.94 21.51 -28.59
N ASN A 57 -32.69 22.12 -27.44
CA ASN A 57 -32.39 21.37 -26.23
C ASN A 57 -33.71 20.82 -25.63
N ALA A 58 -33.66 20.23 -24.43
CA ALA A 58 -34.84 19.65 -23.81
C ALA A 58 -35.92 20.71 -23.52
N PHE A 59 -35.56 21.82 -22.87
CA PHE A 59 -36.44 22.97 -22.63
C PHE A 59 -37.04 23.54 -23.91
N GLY A 60 -36.24 23.75 -24.95
CA GLY A 60 -36.73 24.25 -26.23
C GLY A 60 -37.75 23.32 -26.88
N SER A 61 -37.62 22.01 -26.69
CA SER A 61 -38.60 21.02 -27.16
C SER A 61 -39.93 21.15 -26.43
N ASP A 62 -39.90 21.43 -25.14
CA ASP A 62 -41.10 21.70 -24.33
C ASP A 62 -41.78 23.02 -24.69
N VAL A 63 -40.98 24.08 -24.90
CA VAL A 63 -41.48 25.34 -25.45
C VAL A 63 -42.15 25.12 -26.81
N GLN A 64 -41.56 24.29 -27.68
CA GLN A 64 -42.13 24.01 -28.99
C GLN A 64 -43.49 23.30 -28.93
N ALA A 65 -43.70 22.42 -27.95
CA ALA A 65 -44.98 21.75 -27.75
C ALA A 65 -46.12 22.73 -27.44
N ILE A 66 -45.80 23.88 -26.83
CA ILE A 66 -46.74 24.95 -26.48
C ILE A 66 -46.99 25.88 -27.65
N VAL A 67 -45.93 26.48 -28.22
CA VAL A 67 -46.10 27.59 -29.17
C VAL A 67 -46.68 27.15 -30.52
N ARG A 68 -46.52 25.87 -30.91
CA ARG A 68 -47.07 25.14 -32.10
C ARG A 68 -46.90 25.78 -33.48
N THR A 69 -46.59 27.06 -33.53
CA THR A 69 -46.40 27.90 -34.70
C THR A 69 -45.05 28.56 -34.59
N SER A 70 -44.65 29.19 -35.69
CA SER A 70 -43.39 29.89 -35.72
C SER A 70 -43.50 31.34 -35.21
N THR A 71 -44.71 31.90 -35.04
CA THR A 71 -44.89 33.31 -34.67
C THR A 71 -44.46 33.61 -33.23
N CYS A 72 -44.04 34.85 -32.97
CA CYS A 72 -43.58 35.34 -31.65
C CYS A 72 -44.71 35.89 -30.78
N GLN A 73 -45.96 35.49 -31.05
CA GLN A 73 -47.14 36.05 -30.38
C GLN A 73 -47.64 35.19 -29.23
N THR A 74 -47.26 33.92 -29.19
CA THR A 74 -47.68 33.00 -28.14
C THR A 74 -46.77 33.15 -26.93
N ILE A 75 -47.32 33.70 -25.84
CA ILE A 75 -46.73 33.61 -24.50
C ILE A 75 -46.75 32.13 -24.10
N PHE A 76 -45.61 31.61 -23.65
CA PHE A 76 -45.47 30.20 -23.28
C PHE A 76 -44.94 30.00 -21.86
N TRP A 77 -44.29 31.01 -21.29
CA TRP A 77 -43.90 30.95 -19.89
C TRP A 77 -45.16 30.92 -19.02
N SER A 78 -45.19 30.00 -18.07
CA SER A 78 -46.34 29.74 -17.20
C SER A 78 -45.88 28.93 -16.00
N PRO A 79 -46.68 28.89 -14.91
CA PRO A 79 -46.39 28.02 -13.76
C PRO A 79 -46.21 26.55 -14.14
N THR A 80 -46.93 26.07 -15.17
CA THR A 80 -46.79 24.69 -15.67
C THR A 80 -45.46 24.43 -16.35
N LEU A 81 -44.97 25.36 -17.18
CA LEU A 81 -43.65 25.22 -17.80
C LEU A 81 -42.54 25.46 -16.77
N ALA A 82 -42.71 26.41 -15.85
CA ALA A 82 -41.78 26.69 -14.78
C ALA A 82 -41.57 25.47 -13.87
N ALA A 83 -42.66 24.78 -13.48
CA ALA A 83 -42.60 23.58 -12.63
C ALA A 83 -42.08 22.31 -13.34
N LYS A 84 -41.83 22.35 -14.66
CA LYS A 84 -41.30 21.21 -15.40
C LYS A 84 -39.78 21.15 -15.25
N ASP A 85 -39.24 19.96 -15.02
CA ASP A 85 -37.82 19.65 -15.17
C ASP A 85 -37.61 19.14 -16.60
N SER A 86 -37.15 20.01 -17.50
CA SER A 86 -37.10 19.64 -18.92
C SER A 86 -35.96 18.70 -19.24
N ASP A 87 -34.81 18.86 -18.60
CA ASP A 87 -33.61 18.08 -18.90
C ASP A 87 -33.38 16.88 -17.96
N GLY A 88 -34.15 16.78 -16.87
CA GLY A 88 -34.16 15.66 -15.95
C GLY A 88 -33.01 15.69 -14.95
N ASP A 89 -32.54 16.87 -14.54
CA ASP A 89 -31.48 17.03 -13.54
C ASP A 89 -31.98 17.20 -12.10
N GLY A 90 -33.30 17.26 -11.92
CA GLY A 90 -33.97 17.43 -10.63
C GLY A 90 -34.23 18.88 -10.24
N ARG A 91 -33.84 19.85 -11.07
CA ARG A 91 -34.25 21.26 -10.96
C ARG A 91 -35.36 21.55 -11.97
N THR A 92 -36.34 22.32 -11.55
CA THR A 92 -37.39 22.80 -12.45
C THR A 92 -36.89 23.98 -13.26
N ASN A 93 -37.44 24.19 -14.45
CA ASN A 93 -37.10 25.32 -15.32
C ASN A 93 -37.20 26.66 -14.59
N GLY A 94 -38.17 26.81 -13.67
CA GLY A 94 -38.37 28.00 -12.85
C GLY A 94 -37.24 28.20 -11.83
N GLU A 95 -36.83 27.15 -11.12
CA GLU A 95 -35.69 27.20 -10.20
C GLU A 95 -34.37 27.54 -10.90
N GLU A 96 -34.24 27.16 -12.15
CA GLU A 96 -33.06 27.45 -12.98
C GLU A 96 -33.10 28.85 -13.58
N LEU A 97 -34.27 29.33 -14.01
CA LEU A 97 -34.44 30.66 -14.60
C LEU A 97 -34.72 31.75 -13.57
N GLY A 98 -34.75 31.43 -12.28
CA GLY A 98 -34.92 32.37 -11.17
C GLY A 98 -36.37 32.78 -10.91
N ASP A 99 -37.36 32.05 -11.44
CA ASP A 99 -38.80 32.24 -11.25
C ASP A 99 -39.49 30.89 -10.93
N PRO A 100 -39.29 30.33 -9.71
CA PRO A 100 -39.79 29.00 -9.34
C PRO A 100 -41.32 28.87 -9.45
N GLU A 101 -42.06 29.93 -9.13
CA GLU A 101 -43.53 29.95 -9.19
C GLU A 101 -44.06 30.15 -10.61
N GLY A 102 -43.20 30.51 -11.58
CA GLY A 102 -43.57 30.74 -12.97
C GLY A 102 -44.49 31.95 -13.17
N THR A 103 -44.32 32.99 -12.34
CA THR A 103 -45.19 34.17 -12.30
C THR A 103 -44.67 35.36 -13.11
N TRP A 104 -43.43 35.27 -13.60
CA TRP A 104 -42.82 36.33 -14.41
C TRP A 104 -43.54 36.50 -15.76
N GLU A 105 -43.78 37.76 -16.16
CA GLU A 105 -44.31 38.09 -17.47
C GLU A 105 -43.30 38.89 -18.31
N SER A 106 -43.45 38.80 -19.65
CA SER A 106 -42.59 39.52 -20.58
C SER A 106 -42.69 41.04 -20.37
N GLY A 107 -41.59 41.65 -19.93
CA GLY A 107 -41.51 43.08 -19.61
C GLY A 107 -41.24 43.34 -18.14
N ASP A 108 -41.46 42.34 -17.28
CA ASP A 108 -41.14 42.43 -15.86
C ASP A 108 -39.62 42.48 -15.63
N PRO A 109 -39.19 43.07 -14.50
CA PRO A 109 -37.80 42.96 -14.04
C PRO A 109 -37.33 41.51 -14.00
N ARG A 110 -36.02 41.29 -14.18
CA ARG A 110 -35.43 39.95 -14.09
C ARG A 110 -35.70 39.35 -12.70
N PRO A 111 -36.29 38.14 -12.61
CA PRO A 111 -36.58 37.52 -11.33
C PRO A 111 -35.32 36.84 -10.78
N GLY A 112 -35.25 36.73 -9.45
CA GLY A 112 -34.16 36.05 -8.74
C GLY A 112 -32.77 36.69 -8.88
N ASP A 113 -31.75 35.96 -8.43
CA ASP A 113 -30.35 36.34 -8.62
C ASP A 113 -29.84 35.81 -9.97
N VAL A 114 -29.52 36.73 -10.88
CA VAL A 114 -29.01 36.42 -12.23
C VAL A 114 -27.74 35.56 -12.18
N ASN A 115 -26.94 35.60 -11.10
CA ASN A 115 -25.73 34.79 -10.99
C ASN A 115 -26.03 33.30 -10.79
N LEU A 116 -27.17 32.97 -10.19
CA LEU A 116 -27.59 31.59 -9.92
C LEU A 116 -28.34 30.94 -11.09
N VAL A 117 -28.68 31.72 -12.12
CA VAL A 117 -29.47 31.22 -13.26
C VAL A 117 -28.69 30.20 -14.10
N THR A 118 -29.28 29.05 -14.38
CA THR A 118 -28.74 27.95 -15.21
C THR A 118 -29.57 27.75 -16.49
N GLN A 119 -29.21 26.77 -17.32
CA GLN A 119 -29.86 26.52 -18.61
C GLN A 119 -30.83 25.34 -18.50
N PRO A 120 -32.15 25.57 -18.63
CA PRO A 120 -33.16 24.53 -18.34
C PRO A 120 -33.23 23.35 -19.31
N GLY A 121 -32.39 23.37 -20.35
CA GLY A 121 -32.28 22.26 -21.30
C GLY A 121 -30.92 21.57 -21.25
N VAL A 122 -30.09 21.89 -20.25
CA VAL A 122 -28.72 21.41 -20.09
C VAL A 122 -28.49 21.03 -18.62
N LYS A 123 -28.49 19.71 -18.38
CA LYS A 123 -28.32 19.13 -17.03
C LYS A 123 -27.19 19.80 -16.23
N ASP A 124 -27.54 20.46 -15.14
CA ASP A 124 -26.66 21.06 -14.15
C ASP A 124 -27.11 20.69 -12.74
N PHE A 125 -26.78 19.47 -12.36
CA PHE A 125 -27.13 18.96 -11.06
C PHE A 125 -26.56 19.81 -9.92
N PRO A 126 -27.34 20.13 -8.87
CA PRO A 126 -26.84 20.88 -7.75
C PRO A 126 -25.70 20.15 -7.04
N ALA A 127 -24.78 20.93 -6.48
CA ALA A 127 -23.63 20.40 -5.76
C ALA A 127 -24.11 19.57 -4.57
N ALA A 128 -23.64 18.33 -4.51
CA ALA A 128 -23.77 17.53 -3.31
C ALA A 128 -22.88 18.12 -2.22
N ILE A 129 -23.40 18.19 -0.99
CA ILE A 129 -22.67 18.67 0.18
C ILE A 129 -22.67 17.57 1.23
N LEU A 130 -21.52 17.36 1.88
CA LEU A 130 -21.40 16.49 3.04
C LEU A 130 -21.56 17.31 4.31
N THR A 131 -22.39 16.84 5.23
CA THR A 131 -22.52 17.42 6.57
C THR A 131 -21.87 16.55 7.64
N ALA A 132 -21.97 15.22 7.54
CA ALA A 132 -21.33 14.29 8.48
C ALA A 132 -21.17 12.87 7.89
N ILE A 133 -20.23 12.11 8.46
CA ILE A 133 -20.11 10.66 8.28
C ILE A 133 -20.09 10.01 9.68
N GLU A 134 -20.99 9.06 9.92
CA GLU A 134 -21.17 8.41 11.22
C GLU A 134 -21.05 6.87 11.10
N PRO A 135 -20.29 6.18 11.96
CA PRO A 135 -19.45 6.75 13.02
C PRO A 135 -18.21 7.47 12.48
N PRO A 136 -17.65 8.46 13.21
CA PRO A 136 -16.46 9.19 12.79
C PRO A 136 -15.17 8.38 12.97
N GLN A 137 -15.21 7.23 13.66
CA GLN A 137 -14.09 6.30 13.78
C GLN A 137 -14.40 5.05 12.95
N VAL A 138 -13.47 4.67 12.07
CA VAL A 138 -13.66 3.55 11.14
C VAL A 138 -12.47 2.59 11.18
N ALA A 139 -12.76 1.30 11.02
CA ALA A 139 -11.75 0.24 10.96
C ALA A 139 -10.96 0.29 9.66
N ARG A 140 -9.71 -0.17 9.71
CA ARG A 140 -8.83 -0.24 8.52
C ARG A 140 -9.17 -1.38 7.56
N ASP A 141 -9.93 -2.36 8.01
CA ASP A 141 -10.30 -3.55 7.21
C ASP A 141 -11.44 -3.29 6.21
N GLY A 142 -12.03 -2.10 6.23
CA GLY A 142 -13.11 -1.70 5.33
C GLY A 142 -14.48 -2.29 5.69
N THR A 143 -14.64 -2.85 6.89
CA THR A 143 -15.90 -3.49 7.31
C THR A 143 -16.86 -2.52 8.01
N THR A 144 -16.40 -1.32 8.38
CA THR A 144 -17.23 -0.36 9.12
C THR A 144 -18.33 0.20 8.23
N ALA A 145 -19.58 -0.09 8.59
CA ALA A 145 -20.74 0.54 8.01
C ALA A 145 -20.84 2.00 8.44
N VAL A 146 -21.10 2.88 7.48
CA VAL A 146 -21.20 4.33 7.67
C VAL A 146 -22.50 4.88 7.11
N SER A 147 -23.07 5.84 7.82
CA SER A 147 -24.14 6.72 7.39
C SER A 147 -23.55 8.06 6.96
N ILE A 148 -23.76 8.46 5.72
CA ILE A 148 -23.27 9.70 5.14
C ILE A 148 -24.45 10.65 5.03
N ARG A 149 -24.39 11.75 5.78
CA ARG A 149 -25.41 12.80 5.80
C ARG A 149 -24.99 13.97 4.93
N GLY A 150 -25.97 14.58 4.29
CA GLY A 150 -25.74 15.73 3.42
C GLY A 150 -26.99 16.20 2.74
N ILE A 151 -26.83 16.82 1.58
CA ILE A 151 -27.93 17.24 0.70
C ILE A 151 -27.56 17.01 -0.77
N ASN A 152 -28.59 16.96 -1.62
CA ASN A 152 -28.49 16.79 -3.07
C ASN A 152 -27.82 15.47 -3.52
N PHE A 153 -27.94 14.41 -2.71
CA PHE A 153 -27.51 13.08 -3.13
C PHE A 153 -28.47 12.50 -4.18
N ARG A 154 -27.90 11.78 -5.13
CA ARG A 154 -28.59 11.12 -6.24
C ARG A 154 -27.91 9.79 -6.57
N ALA A 155 -28.50 9.01 -7.47
CA ALA A 155 -28.01 7.67 -7.79
C ALA A 155 -26.55 7.67 -8.28
N GLU A 156 -26.14 8.72 -9.00
CA GLU A 156 -24.79 8.91 -9.53
C GLU A 156 -23.83 9.64 -8.56
N THR A 157 -24.27 9.96 -7.34
CA THR A 157 -23.42 10.62 -6.35
C THR A 157 -22.27 9.71 -5.97
N THR A 158 -21.05 10.21 -6.11
CA THR A 158 -19.85 9.47 -5.70
C THR A 158 -19.33 10.04 -4.39
N VAL A 159 -19.01 9.16 -3.44
CA VAL A 159 -18.41 9.52 -2.15
C VAL A 159 -17.05 8.84 -2.03
N ARG A 160 -16.06 9.56 -1.50
CA ARG A 160 -14.71 9.05 -1.24
C ARG A 160 -14.24 9.48 0.15
N ILE A 161 -13.46 8.64 0.82
CA ILE A 161 -12.67 9.00 2.01
C ILE A 161 -11.20 9.01 1.60
N GLY A 162 -10.55 10.16 1.73
CA GLY A 162 -9.27 10.44 1.09
C GLY A 162 -9.36 10.17 -0.42
N ARG A 163 -8.48 9.30 -0.93
CA ARG A 163 -8.48 8.89 -2.33
C ARG A 163 -9.38 7.68 -2.63
N TYR A 164 -9.90 6.99 -1.63
CA TYR A 164 -10.58 5.71 -1.77
C TYR A 164 -12.09 5.88 -1.88
N ALA A 165 -12.70 5.21 -2.85
CA ALA A 165 -14.16 5.18 -3.00
C ALA A 165 -14.78 4.26 -1.94
N LEU A 166 -15.97 4.62 -1.45
CA LEU A 166 -16.73 3.76 -0.55
C LEU A 166 -17.27 2.54 -1.31
N THR A 167 -17.59 1.48 -0.57
CA THR A 167 -18.16 0.24 -1.13
C THR A 167 -19.56 0.00 -0.59
N ASN A 168 -20.36 -0.83 -1.27
CA ASN A 168 -21.74 -1.14 -0.89
C ASN A 168 -22.62 0.13 -0.70
N ILE A 169 -22.48 1.08 -1.62
CA ILE A 169 -23.19 2.37 -1.57
C ILE A 169 -24.67 2.13 -1.86
N GLN A 170 -25.53 2.64 -0.98
CA GLN A 170 -26.98 2.66 -1.12
C GLN A 170 -27.48 4.09 -0.87
N LEU A 171 -28.12 4.68 -1.88
CA LEU A 171 -28.82 5.96 -1.71
C LEU A 171 -30.15 5.70 -1.01
N VAL A 172 -30.30 6.16 0.23
CA VAL A 172 -31.53 6.03 1.00
C VAL A 172 -32.47 7.20 0.73
N SER A 173 -31.92 8.41 0.66
CA SER A 173 -32.64 9.64 0.30
C SER A 173 -31.65 10.67 -0.25
N PRO A 174 -32.13 11.81 -0.79
CA PRO A 174 -31.25 12.92 -1.17
C PRO A 174 -30.38 13.51 -0.04
N GLU A 175 -30.60 13.08 1.21
CA GLU A 175 -29.87 13.54 2.39
C GLU A 175 -29.08 12.43 3.10
N LEU A 176 -29.26 11.18 2.69
CA LEU A 176 -28.67 10.01 3.35
C LEU A 176 -28.20 8.94 2.35
N ILE A 177 -26.93 8.59 2.46
CA ILE A 177 -26.33 7.41 1.84
C ILE A 177 -25.87 6.46 2.95
N THR A 178 -26.07 5.16 2.79
CA THR A 178 -25.39 4.14 3.60
C THR A 178 -24.34 3.42 2.77
N ALA A 179 -23.21 3.08 3.37
CA ALA A 179 -22.10 2.43 2.69
C ALA A 179 -21.17 1.74 3.69
N LEU A 180 -20.10 1.12 3.18
CA LEU A 180 -18.94 0.69 3.95
C LEU A 180 -17.77 1.65 3.70
N ALA A 181 -17.09 2.05 4.78
CA ALA A 181 -15.86 2.83 4.70
C ALA A 181 -14.79 2.02 3.96
N PRO A 182 -13.93 2.66 3.14
CA PRO A 182 -12.90 1.93 2.41
C PRO A 182 -11.84 1.35 3.36
N ALA A 183 -11.30 0.19 2.99
CA ALA A 183 -10.13 -0.36 3.66
C ALA A 183 -8.91 0.55 3.46
N LEU A 184 -8.07 0.65 4.49
CA LEU A 184 -6.87 1.46 4.50
C LEU A 184 -5.63 0.57 4.57
N GLY A 185 -4.89 0.52 3.46
CA GLY A 185 -3.69 -0.32 3.33
C GLY A 185 -2.63 0.00 4.38
N ILE A 186 -1.77 -0.97 4.65
CA ILE A 186 -0.72 -0.90 5.69
C ILE A 186 0.28 0.24 5.49
N SER A 187 0.49 0.68 4.25
CA SER A 187 1.42 1.77 3.92
C SER A 187 0.82 3.17 4.02
N GLU A 188 -0.49 3.24 4.20
CA GLU A 188 -1.17 4.51 4.40
C GLU A 188 -1.18 4.83 5.89
N PRO A 189 -0.80 6.04 6.31
CA PRO A 189 -0.92 6.42 7.73
C PRO A 189 -2.40 6.44 8.13
N GLY A 190 -2.69 6.14 9.39
CA GLY A 190 -4.02 6.34 9.96
C GLY A 190 -4.34 7.82 10.14
N GLY A 191 -5.07 8.12 11.20
CA GLY A 191 -5.49 9.47 11.55
C GLY A 191 -6.68 9.97 10.73
N ALA A 192 -6.94 11.27 10.86
CA ALA A 192 -8.08 11.94 10.24
C ALA A 192 -7.94 11.96 8.71
N LYS A 193 -9.04 11.65 8.02
CA LYS A 193 -9.18 11.68 6.56
C LYS A 193 -10.35 12.57 6.18
N ASP A 194 -10.11 13.43 5.20
CA ASP A 194 -11.16 14.19 4.54
C ASP A 194 -12.09 13.25 3.76
N ALA A 195 -13.36 13.60 3.64
CA ALA A 195 -14.27 12.95 2.71
C ALA A 195 -14.68 13.92 1.61
N SER A 196 -14.88 13.42 0.41
CA SER A 196 -15.41 14.21 -0.70
C SER A 196 -16.64 13.56 -1.30
N VAL A 197 -17.57 14.39 -1.72
CA VAL A 197 -18.75 14.00 -2.49
C VAL A 197 -18.74 14.73 -3.82
N ALA A 198 -19.17 14.07 -4.88
CA ALA A 198 -19.25 14.67 -6.21
C ALA A 198 -20.52 14.27 -6.95
N ASN A 199 -21.03 15.26 -7.68
CA ASN A 199 -22.21 15.21 -8.52
C ASN A 199 -21.79 15.67 -9.93
N GLY A 200 -21.28 14.74 -10.76
CA GLY A 200 -20.64 15.10 -12.03
C GLY A 200 -19.30 15.80 -11.82
N THR A 201 -19.14 17.02 -12.35
CA THR A 201 -17.90 17.82 -12.23
C THR A 201 -17.80 18.58 -10.90
N GLN A 202 -18.93 18.82 -10.22
CA GLN A 202 -18.98 19.55 -8.96
C GLN A 202 -18.54 18.64 -7.80
N ARG A 203 -17.64 19.15 -6.95
CA ARG A 203 -17.08 18.42 -5.81
C ARG A 203 -17.10 19.26 -4.54
N PHE A 204 -17.55 18.66 -3.44
CA PHE A 204 -17.44 19.21 -2.10
C PHE A 204 -16.53 18.32 -1.24
N THR A 205 -15.81 18.91 -0.28
CA THR A 205 -14.93 18.19 0.64
C THR A 205 -15.23 18.58 2.09
N LEU A 206 -15.56 17.58 2.91
CA LEU A 206 -15.64 17.69 4.35
C LEU A 206 -14.27 17.35 4.96
N LYS A 207 -13.69 18.31 5.69
CA LYS A 207 -12.40 18.13 6.34
C LYS A 207 -12.51 17.23 7.57
N ALA A 208 -11.51 16.38 7.79
CA ALA A 208 -11.42 15.48 8.94
C ALA A 208 -12.74 14.69 9.20
N ALA A 209 -13.34 14.16 8.13
CA ALA A 209 -14.65 13.54 8.16
C ALA A 209 -14.69 12.23 8.97
N VAL A 210 -13.61 11.44 8.88
CA VAL A 210 -13.45 10.20 9.65
C VAL A 210 -12.00 10.04 10.11
N THR A 211 -11.75 9.18 11.09
CA THR A 211 -10.42 8.80 11.55
C THR A 211 -10.24 7.29 11.47
N TYR A 212 -9.09 6.87 10.95
CA TYR A 212 -8.64 5.48 11.02
C TYR A 212 -7.61 5.32 12.15
N PRO A 213 -7.59 4.18 12.86
CA PRO A 213 -6.53 3.93 13.82
C PRO A 213 -5.18 3.82 13.11
N ASP A 214 -4.12 4.28 13.78
CA ASP A 214 -2.76 4.00 13.35
C ASP A 214 -2.40 2.54 13.62
N LEU A 215 -1.54 1.97 12.77
CA LEU A 215 -0.97 0.67 13.05
C LEU A 215 0.14 0.82 14.10
N PRO A 216 0.27 -0.14 15.03
CA PRO A 216 1.38 -0.11 15.97
C PRO A 216 2.72 -0.17 15.19
N PRO A 217 3.76 0.52 15.67
CA PRO A 217 5.01 0.64 14.92
C PRO A 217 5.71 -0.71 14.82
N LEU A 218 6.29 -0.99 13.65
CA LEU A 218 7.23 -2.08 13.46
C LEU A 218 8.45 -1.86 14.38
N ALA A 219 8.96 -2.90 15.03
CA ALA A 219 10.21 -2.83 15.78
C ALA A 219 11.01 -4.13 15.66
N VAL A 220 12.33 -4.03 15.75
CA VAL A 220 13.26 -5.17 15.88
C VAL A 220 14.10 -4.94 17.12
N THR A 221 14.18 -5.93 17.99
CA THR A 221 14.84 -5.81 19.31
C THR A 221 16.08 -6.68 19.41
N SER A 222 16.06 -7.91 18.88
CA SER A 222 17.21 -8.81 18.91
C SER A 222 17.21 -9.81 17.74
N ALA A 223 18.36 -10.45 17.52
CA ALA A 223 18.51 -11.56 16.60
C ALA A 223 19.44 -12.60 17.23
N GLU A 224 18.96 -13.83 17.43
CA GLU A 224 19.71 -14.88 18.12
C GLU A 224 19.79 -16.17 17.28
N PRO A 225 20.98 -16.81 17.21
CA PRO A 225 22.23 -16.40 17.84
C PRO A 225 22.84 -15.15 17.17
N SER A 226 23.46 -14.28 17.98
CA SER A 226 24.17 -13.09 17.47
C SER A 226 25.41 -13.40 16.62
N ARG A 227 25.97 -14.61 16.73
CA ARG A 227 27.03 -15.15 15.84
C ARG A 227 26.40 -16.06 14.79
N VAL A 228 26.63 -15.76 13.51
CA VAL A 228 26.12 -16.55 12.37
C VAL A 228 27.25 -17.02 11.45
N LEU A 229 27.08 -18.17 10.81
CA LEU A 229 28.08 -18.80 9.96
C LEU A 229 27.99 -18.31 8.51
N ARG A 230 29.15 -18.11 7.88
CA ARG A 230 29.28 -17.76 6.45
C ARG A 230 28.56 -18.74 5.52
N ASP A 231 28.50 -20.02 5.88
CA ASP A 231 27.91 -21.08 5.06
C ASP A 231 26.37 -21.01 4.96
N GLY A 232 25.74 -20.13 5.75
CA GLY A 232 24.29 -19.91 5.77
C GLY A 232 23.50 -21.01 6.46
N THR A 233 24.15 -21.85 7.27
CA THR A 233 23.49 -22.95 7.99
C THR A 233 22.87 -22.51 9.32
N THR A 234 23.20 -21.32 9.82
CA THR A 234 22.71 -20.83 11.11
C THR A 234 21.22 -20.50 11.06
N LEU A 235 20.43 -21.23 11.85
CA LEU A 235 19.05 -20.86 12.16
C LEU A 235 19.04 -19.63 13.06
N LEU A 236 18.45 -18.56 12.56
CA LEU A 236 18.36 -17.26 13.20
C LEU A 236 16.91 -16.96 13.59
N THR A 237 16.68 -16.63 14.86
CA THR A 237 15.41 -16.09 15.36
C THR A 237 15.53 -14.59 15.52
N VAL A 238 14.76 -13.82 14.75
CA VAL A 238 14.66 -12.37 14.91
C VAL A 238 13.46 -12.05 15.78
N THR A 239 13.69 -11.30 16.86
CA THR A 239 12.67 -10.85 17.81
C THR A 239 12.41 -9.36 17.63
N GLY A 240 11.15 -8.97 17.75
CA GLY A 240 10.69 -7.61 17.62
C GLY A 240 9.27 -7.43 18.14
N GLU A 241 8.60 -6.40 17.63
CA GLU A 241 7.20 -6.13 17.95
C GLU A 241 6.41 -5.83 16.67
N ASN A 242 5.17 -6.28 16.66
CA ASN A 242 4.17 -6.01 15.62
C ASN A 242 4.54 -6.49 14.21
N PHE A 243 5.29 -7.58 14.05
CA PHE A 243 5.50 -8.22 12.76
C PHE A 243 4.17 -8.66 12.14
N LEU A 244 3.96 -8.29 10.88
CA LEU A 244 2.79 -8.63 10.08
C LEU A 244 3.19 -9.64 9.00
N ALA A 245 2.20 -10.26 8.36
CA ALA A 245 2.43 -11.31 7.37
C ALA A 245 3.33 -10.88 6.19
N ASP A 246 3.41 -9.58 5.91
CA ASP A 246 4.27 -9.02 4.86
C ASP A 246 5.62 -8.50 5.38
N THR A 247 5.90 -8.59 6.68
CA THR A 247 7.19 -8.20 7.26
C THR A 247 8.30 -9.09 6.74
N LYS A 248 9.28 -8.46 6.08
CA LYS A 248 10.47 -9.12 5.53
C LYS A 248 11.69 -8.81 6.40
N ILE A 249 12.52 -9.82 6.61
CA ILE A 249 13.78 -9.70 7.33
C ILE A 249 14.96 -9.77 6.36
N ARG A 250 15.93 -8.89 6.54
CA ARG A 250 17.18 -8.83 5.77
C ARG A 250 18.38 -8.74 6.70
N ILE A 251 19.45 -9.46 6.37
CA ILE A 251 20.74 -9.38 7.04
C ILE A 251 21.71 -8.62 6.13
N GLY A 252 22.02 -7.37 6.48
CA GLY A 252 22.73 -6.43 5.62
C GLY A 252 21.95 -6.15 4.31
N THR A 253 22.42 -6.74 3.21
CA THR A 253 21.84 -6.60 1.87
C THR A 253 21.07 -7.84 1.39
N ARG A 254 21.10 -8.95 2.14
CA ARG A 254 20.52 -10.24 1.73
C ARG A 254 19.31 -10.63 2.57
N ASP A 255 18.27 -11.11 1.91
CA ASP A 255 17.05 -11.55 2.58
C ASP A 255 17.33 -12.78 3.46
N LEU A 256 16.60 -12.89 4.57
CA LEU A 256 16.59 -14.10 5.38
C LEU A 256 16.11 -15.27 4.53
N VAL A 257 16.77 -16.43 4.64
CA VAL A 257 16.48 -17.59 3.80
C VAL A 257 15.42 -18.45 4.48
N ASN A 258 14.37 -18.84 3.74
CA ASN A 258 13.24 -19.63 4.22
C ASN A 258 12.61 -19.08 5.53
N PRO A 259 12.19 -17.80 5.55
CA PRO A 259 11.57 -17.23 6.74
C PRO A 259 10.24 -17.91 7.05
N SER A 260 9.97 -18.15 8.32
CA SER A 260 8.64 -18.51 8.82
C SER A 260 7.68 -17.34 8.63
N ALA A 261 6.38 -17.63 8.68
CA ALA A 261 5.41 -16.58 9.00
C ALA A 261 5.74 -15.99 10.39
N PRO A 262 5.37 -14.73 10.66
CA PRO A 262 5.45 -14.19 12.02
C PRO A 262 4.70 -15.07 13.02
N SER A 263 5.19 -15.13 14.25
CA SER A 263 4.48 -15.77 15.36
C SER A 263 3.09 -15.17 15.58
N ALA A 264 2.20 -15.91 16.24
CA ALA A 264 0.81 -15.46 16.46
C ALA A 264 0.71 -14.16 17.27
N ASP A 265 1.69 -13.87 18.12
CA ASP A 265 1.83 -12.62 18.86
C ASP A 265 2.59 -11.53 18.09
N GLY A 266 3.04 -11.81 16.86
CA GLY A 266 3.72 -10.87 15.98
C GLY A 266 5.12 -10.49 16.46
N LYS A 267 5.79 -11.34 17.24
CA LYS A 267 7.08 -11.01 17.87
C LYS A 267 8.29 -11.68 17.25
N THR A 268 8.14 -12.84 16.62
CA THR A 268 9.29 -13.58 16.08
C THR A 268 9.10 -13.97 14.63
N ILE A 269 10.21 -13.91 13.87
CA ILE A 269 10.36 -14.53 12.55
C ILE A 269 11.66 -15.35 12.60
N THR A 270 11.59 -16.61 12.18
CA THR A 270 12.75 -17.52 12.18
C THR A 270 13.11 -17.88 10.75
N GLY A 271 14.40 -18.02 10.44
CA GLY A 271 14.87 -18.47 9.14
C GLY A 271 16.38 -18.71 9.17
N LEU A 272 16.98 -19.08 8.04
CA LEU A 272 18.41 -19.25 7.94
C LEU A 272 19.10 -17.92 7.61
N ALA A 273 20.20 -17.63 8.30
CA ALA A 273 21.08 -16.52 7.94
C ALA A 273 21.60 -16.72 6.50
N PRO A 274 21.57 -15.69 5.64
CA PRO A 274 22.02 -15.85 4.27
C PRO A 274 23.53 -16.10 4.17
N ALA A 275 23.94 -17.08 3.36
CA ALA A 275 25.36 -17.34 3.14
C ALA A 275 26.10 -16.13 2.55
N LEU A 276 27.36 -15.95 2.94
CA LEU A 276 28.26 -14.97 2.30
C LEU A 276 29.12 -15.66 1.24
N GLY A 277 29.46 -14.93 0.18
CA GLY A 277 30.42 -15.43 -0.82
C GLY A 277 31.80 -15.62 -0.19
N ALA A 278 32.61 -16.57 -0.66
CA ALA A 278 33.89 -16.95 -0.03
C ALA A 278 34.85 -15.77 0.23
N THR A 279 34.82 -14.72 -0.60
CA THR A 279 35.70 -13.55 -0.48
C THR A 279 35.05 -12.35 0.21
N GLU A 280 33.78 -12.44 0.60
CA GLU A 280 33.10 -11.35 1.29
C GLU A 280 33.65 -11.19 2.71
N ALA A 281 33.83 -9.96 3.18
CA ALA A 281 34.34 -9.74 4.53
C ALA A 281 33.38 -10.29 5.60
N LEU A 282 33.94 -10.92 6.65
CA LEU A 282 33.21 -11.28 7.86
C LEU A 282 32.80 -10.01 8.65
N GLY A 283 32.26 -10.22 9.85
CA GLY A 283 31.99 -9.16 10.80
C GLY A 283 30.52 -8.75 10.88
N PRO A 284 30.23 -7.62 11.56
CA PRO A 284 28.88 -7.24 11.92
C PRO A 284 28.03 -6.94 10.67
N ARG A 285 26.74 -7.26 10.76
CA ARG A 285 25.70 -6.92 9.79
C ARG A 285 24.45 -6.46 10.52
N ASP A 286 23.81 -5.46 9.95
CA ASP A 286 22.52 -4.98 10.43
C ASP A 286 21.43 -6.03 10.17
N VAL A 287 20.50 -6.14 11.12
CA VAL A 287 19.26 -6.89 10.93
C VAL A 287 18.15 -5.89 10.65
N ILE A 288 17.46 -6.07 9.54
CA ILE A 288 16.52 -5.07 9.02
C ILE A 288 15.17 -5.75 8.86
N ALA A 289 14.14 -5.18 9.50
CA ALA A 289 12.76 -5.52 9.19
C ALA A 289 12.14 -4.44 8.29
N THR A 290 11.32 -4.85 7.33
CA THR A 290 10.61 -3.93 6.44
C THR A 290 9.23 -4.46 6.09
N ASP A 291 8.23 -3.59 6.13
CA ASP A 291 6.88 -3.81 5.60
C ASP A 291 6.28 -2.51 5.06
N GLY A 292 4.99 -2.50 4.76
CA GLY A 292 4.30 -1.30 4.27
C GLY A 292 4.43 -0.07 5.17
N ARG A 293 4.63 -0.23 6.49
CA ARG A 293 4.81 0.89 7.45
C ARG A 293 6.20 1.53 7.35
N GLY A 294 7.17 0.84 6.77
CA GLY A 294 8.52 1.33 6.58
C GLY A 294 9.60 0.34 7.00
N ARG A 295 10.80 0.87 7.29
CA ARG A 295 12.01 0.11 7.59
C ARG A 295 12.49 0.38 9.01
N VAL A 296 12.82 -0.68 9.75
CA VAL A 296 13.51 -0.62 11.04
C VAL A 296 14.81 -1.40 10.96
N THR A 297 15.87 -0.86 11.59
CA THR A 297 17.22 -1.43 11.54
C THR A 297 17.73 -1.65 12.97
N LEU A 298 18.06 -2.89 13.29
CA LEU A 298 18.88 -3.28 14.42
C LEU A 298 20.35 -3.27 13.95
N ALA A 299 21.07 -2.21 14.32
CA ALA A 299 22.45 -2.01 13.92
C ALA A 299 23.34 -3.12 14.50
N ALA A 300 24.22 -3.70 13.68
CA ALA A 300 25.11 -4.81 14.07
C ALA A 300 24.40 -5.96 14.80
N GLY A 301 23.16 -6.29 14.40
CA GLY A 301 22.34 -7.30 15.07
C GLY A 301 22.88 -8.73 14.98
N VAL A 302 23.73 -9.03 13.99
CA VAL A 302 24.48 -10.30 13.94
C VAL A 302 25.93 -10.06 13.48
N THR A 303 26.82 -11.00 13.77
CA THR A 303 28.22 -11.03 13.32
C THR A 303 28.48 -12.30 12.53
N TYR A 304 28.86 -12.15 11.27
CA TYR A 304 29.33 -13.27 10.46
C TYR A 304 30.72 -13.69 10.90
N ALA A 305 30.88 -15.00 11.05
CA ALA A 305 32.16 -15.64 11.25
C ALA A 305 32.22 -16.90 10.38
N ASP A 306 33.42 -17.41 10.16
CA ASP A 306 33.56 -18.77 9.64
C ASP A 306 33.14 -19.76 10.73
N ALA A 307 32.86 -21.00 10.33
CA ALA A 307 32.81 -22.08 11.30
C ALA A 307 34.11 -22.03 12.10
N GLU A 308 34.01 -22.09 13.43
CA GLU A 308 35.20 -22.42 14.20
C GLU A 308 35.73 -23.74 13.60
N PRO A 309 37.05 -23.88 13.36
CA PRO A 309 37.58 -25.19 13.05
C PRO A 309 37.04 -26.16 14.10
N GLU A 310 36.58 -27.35 13.71
CA GLU A 310 36.18 -28.38 14.69
C GLU A 310 37.22 -28.36 15.79
N GLY A 311 36.79 -27.97 17.00
CA GLY A 311 37.74 -27.74 18.09
C GLY A 311 38.62 -28.96 18.21
N ALA A 312 39.92 -28.73 18.41
CA ALA A 312 40.92 -29.76 18.67
C ALA A 312 40.26 -30.93 19.41
N ARG A 313 40.14 -32.08 18.73
CA ARG A 313 39.53 -33.25 19.34
C ARG A 313 40.55 -33.86 20.29
N PHE A 314 40.08 -34.37 21.42
CA PHE A 314 40.96 -34.97 22.43
C PHE A 314 40.27 -36.12 23.14
N ILE A 315 41.06 -36.88 23.90
CA ILE A 315 40.59 -37.85 24.89
C ILE A 315 40.96 -37.29 26.27
N ARG A 316 39.98 -37.13 27.16
CA ARG A 316 40.18 -36.60 28.51
C ARG A 316 41.13 -37.52 29.28
N GLY A 317 42.18 -36.92 29.83
CA GLY A 317 43.29 -37.59 30.48
C GLY A 317 44.47 -37.94 29.56
N ASP A 318 44.33 -37.99 28.23
CA ASP A 318 45.41 -38.28 27.27
C ASP A 318 46.24 -37.02 26.99
N PHE A 319 46.96 -36.57 28.02
CA PHE A 319 47.71 -35.32 27.99
C PHE A 319 48.74 -35.30 26.87
N ASP A 320 49.43 -36.41 26.60
CA ASP A 320 50.47 -36.48 25.57
C ASP A 320 49.93 -36.72 24.15
N GLY A 321 48.62 -36.92 24.00
CA GLY A 321 47.94 -37.11 22.71
C GLY A 321 48.29 -38.46 22.05
N SER A 322 48.63 -39.47 22.83
CA SER A 322 48.99 -40.80 22.34
C SER A 322 47.80 -41.65 21.88
N GLY A 323 46.57 -41.17 22.11
CA GLY A 323 45.32 -41.86 21.83
C GLY A 323 44.87 -42.80 22.96
N GLN A 324 45.56 -42.81 24.12
CA GLN A 324 45.27 -43.70 25.24
C GLN A 324 45.59 -43.02 26.57
N LEU A 325 44.67 -43.10 27.54
CA LEU A 325 44.94 -42.69 28.93
C LEU A 325 45.88 -43.68 29.63
N ARG A 326 47.10 -43.25 29.95
CA ARG A 326 48.17 -44.06 30.55
C ARG A 326 48.95 -43.30 31.64
N LEU A 327 49.97 -43.96 32.19
CA LEU A 327 50.80 -43.39 33.25
C LEU A 327 51.64 -42.21 32.74
N GLU A 328 52.04 -42.26 31.47
CA GLU A 328 52.82 -41.22 30.78
C GLU A 328 52.07 -39.89 30.78
N ASP A 329 50.74 -39.90 30.74
CA ASP A 329 49.93 -38.68 30.81
C ASP A 329 49.97 -38.03 32.18
N ALA A 330 49.80 -38.80 33.26
CA ALA A 330 49.94 -38.28 34.61
C ALA A 330 51.36 -37.73 34.86
N ALA A 331 52.38 -38.41 34.34
CA ALA A 331 53.76 -37.94 34.39
C ALA A 331 53.94 -36.66 33.56
N GLY A 332 53.30 -36.57 32.39
CA GLY A 332 53.28 -35.40 31.52
C GLY A 332 52.68 -34.18 32.21
N THR A 333 51.51 -34.33 32.84
CA THR A 333 50.87 -33.27 33.64
C THR A 333 51.78 -32.82 34.79
N LEU A 334 52.40 -33.74 35.53
CA LEU A 334 53.33 -33.37 36.61
C LEU A 334 54.60 -32.67 36.10
N ASN A 335 55.14 -33.10 34.97
CA ASN A 335 56.31 -32.48 34.34
C ASN A 335 55.99 -31.06 33.84
N LEU A 336 54.78 -30.83 33.32
CA LEU A 336 54.29 -29.49 32.97
C LEU A 336 54.30 -28.60 34.23
N LEU A 337 53.73 -29.09 35.33
CA LEU A 337 53.53 -28.29 36.56
C LEU A 337 54.82 -27.97 37.30
N PHE A 338 55.78 -28.90 37.36
CA PHE A 338 56.93 -28.79 38.26
C PHE A 338 58.28 -28.65 37.55
N ALA A 339 58.43 -29.16 36.33
CA ALA A 339 59.70 -29.15 35.61
C ALA A 339 59.72 -28.13 34.46
N GLY A 340 58.61 -27.43 34.20
CA GLY A 340 58.49 -26.49 33.07
C GLY A 340 58.80 -27.15 31.73
N GLY A 341 58.47 -28.46 31.61
CA GLY A 341 58.77 -29.27 30.45
C GLY A 341 58.21 -28.68 29.15
N PRO A 342 58.74 -29.08 27.98
CA PRO A 342 58.31 -28.49 26.72
C PRO A 342 56.78 -28.62 26.57
N PRO A 343 56.06 -27.53 26.24
CA PRO A 343 54.62 -27.58 26.03
C PRO A 343 54.35 -28.49 24.82
N GLY A 344 53.91 -29.70 25.12
CA GLY A 344 53.66 -30.76 24.14
C GLY A 344 52.25 -31.33 24.21
N GLY A 345 51.61 -31.25 25.38
CA GLY A 345 50.32 -31.89 25.63
C GLY A 345 49.10 -31.00 25.45
N CYS A 346 47.93 -31.62 25.30
CA CYS A 346 46.64 -30.90 25.25
C CYS A 346 46.20 -30.52 26.68
N SER A 347 46.02 -29.23 26.97
CA SER A 347 45.56 -28.80 28.30
C SER A 347 44.11 -29.21 28.61
N ALA A 348 43.24 -29.31 27.59
CA ALA A 348 41.90 -29.89 27.75
C ALA A 348 41.94 -31.36 28.21
N ALA A 349 42.91 -32.13 27.69
CA ALA A 349 43.14 -33.51 28.10
C ALA A 349 43.84 -33.60 29.46
N GLY A 350 44.71 -32.63 29.77
CA GLY A 350 45.41 -32.51 31.05
C GLY A 350 44.52 -32.15 32.23
N ASP A 351 43.38 -31.50 31.98
CA ASP A 351 42.26 -31.33 32.94
C ASP A 351 41.44 -32.62 32.99
N ALA A 352 42.04 -33.63 33.61
CA ALA A 352 41.52 -34.98 33.65
C ALA A 352 40.29 -35.09 34.56
N ASN A 353 40.19 -34.21 35.56
CA ASN A 353 39.09 -34.19 36.52
C ASN A 353 37.90 -33.30 36.07
N ASP A 354 38.05 -32.54 34.99
CA ASP A 354 37.05 -31.65 34.37
C ASP A 354 36.60 -30.49 35.27
N ASP A 355 37.54 -29.85 35.96
CA ASP A 355 37.27 -28.71 36.85
C ASP A 355 37.64 -27.33 36.26
N GLY A 356 38.12 -27.33 35.01
CA GLY A 356 38.50 -26.15 34.24
C GLY A 356 39.94 -25.70 34.49
N LYS A 357 40.78 -26.52 35.14
CA LYS A 357 42.18 -26.21 35.44
C LYS A 357 43.06 -27.44 35.23
N VAL A 358 44.33 -27.19 34.92
CA VAL A 358 45.36 -28.24 34.97
C VAL A 358 46.22 -28.01 36.21
N ASP A 359 46.07 -28.87 37.21
CA ASP A 359 46.86 -28.86 38.43
C ASP A 359 47.19 -30.28 38.95
N ILE A 360 47.74 -30.38 40.17
CA ILE A 360 48.17 -31.67 40.73
C ILE A 360 47.00 -32.64 40.92
N SER A 361 45.78 -32.13 41.08
CA SER A 361 44.59 -32.96 41.26
C SER A 361 44.27 -33.79 40.01
N ASP A 362 44.63 -33.32 38.82
CA ASP A 362 44.46 -34.08 37.57
C ASP A 362 45.38 -35.29 37.49
N ALA A 363 46.66 -35.11 37.84
CA ALA A 363 47.59 -36.22 37.91
C ALA A 363 47.15 -37.25 38.96
N VAL A 364 46.63 -36.78 40.12
CA VAL A 364 46.06 -37.66 41.14
C VAL A 364 44.81 -38.36 40.62
N PHE A 365 43.93 -37.67 39.90
CA PHE A 365 42.72 -38.24 39.31
C PHE A 365 43.08 -39.37 38.33
N THR A 366 43.99 -39.11 37.38
CA THR A 366 44.47 -40.10 36.40
C THR A 366 45.08 -41.33 37.08
N LEU A 367 45.97 -41.15 38.06
CA LEU A 367 46.59 -42.27 38.77
C LEU A 367 45.57 -43.09 39.58
N ARG A 368 44.58 -42.43 40.20
CA ARG A 368 43.51 -43.12 40.92
C ARG A 368 42.63 -43.93 39.98
N PHE A 369 42.30 -43.39 38.81
CA PHE A 369 41.56 -44.11 37.78
C PHE A 369 42.35 -45.34 37.31
N LEU A 370 43.63 -45.17 36.95
CA LEU A 370 44.46 -46.24 36.38
C LEU A 370 44.78 -47.38 37.37
N PHE A 371 45.05 -47.07 38.64
CA PHE A 371 45.60 -48.07 39.58
C PHE A 371 44.70 -48.41 40.76
N LEU A 372 43.74 -47.55 41.11
CA LEU A 372 42.95 -47.68 42.34
C LEU A 372 41.44 -47.84 42.09
N GLY A 373 41.02 -48.00 40.83
CA GLY A 373 39.61 -48.14 40.46
C GLY A 373 38.79 -46.87 40.73
N GLY A 374 39.42 -45.70 40.56
CA GLY A 374 38.76 -44.39 40.65
C GLY A 374 37.66 -44.17 39.59
N ALA A 375 36.98 -43.03 39.67
CA ALA A 375 35.97 -42.65 38.68
C ALA A 375 36.58 -42.53 37.28
N SER A 376 35.84 -42.96 36.25
CA SER A 376 36.22 -42.74 34.85
C SER A 376 36.20 -41.25 34.51
N PRO A 377 37.13 -40.76 33.66
CA PRO A 377 37.06 -39.39 33.14
C PRO A 377 35.70 -39.09 32.49
N ALA A 378 35.26 -37.85 32.61
CA ALA A 378 34.10 -37.34 31.89
C ALA A 378 34.36 -37.33 30.37
N PRO A 379 33.32 -37.34 29.52
CA PRO A 379 33.49 -37.13 28.08
C PRO A 379 34.34 -35.89 27.75
N PRO A 380 35.19 -35.94 26.71
CA PRO A 380 35.37 -37.05 25.77
C PRO A 380 36.34 -38.15 26.28
N TYR A 381 35.83 -39.31 26.69
CA TYR A 381 36.58 -40.51 27.08
C TYR A 381 35.67 -41.74 26.98
N PRO A 382 36.15 -42.93 26.56
CA PRO A 382 37.50 -43.24 26.07
C PRO A 382 37.72 -42.86 24.60
N GLU A 383 36.67 -42.41 23.92
CA GLU A 383 36.71 -42.04 22.52
C GLU A 383 37.05 -40.56 22.33
N CYS A 384 37.76 -40.28 21.23
CA CYS A 384 38.08 -38.92 20.83
C CYS A 384 36.82 -38.12 20.49
N GLY A 385 36.62 -37.00 21.19
CA GLY A 385 35.45 -36.15 21.01
C GLY A 385 35.80 -34.67 20.86
N PRO A 386 34.84 -33.85 20.42
CA PRO A 386 35.03 -32.42 20.27
C PRO A 386 35.16 -31.76 21.64
N ARG A 387 35.94 -30.68 21.67
CA ARG A 387 36.05 -29.79 22.83
C ARG A 387 34.72 -29.08 23.12
N ALA A 388 34.28 -29.07 24.38
CA ALA A 388 33.18 -28.20 24.83
C ALA A 388 33.66 -26.74 24.96
N VAL A 389 32.75 -25.76 24.86
CA VAL A 389 33.14 -24.34 24.91
C VAL A 389 33.89 -23.98 26.20
N GLU A 390 33.53 -24.63 27.30
CA GLU A 390 34.05 -24.41 28.65
C GLU A 390 35.40 -25.13 28.93
N ASP A 391 35.79 -26.09 28.08
CA ASP A 391 37.06 -26.82 28.24
C ASP A 391 38.26 -25.94 27.85
N LEU A 392 39.41 -26.21 28.48
CA LEU A 392 40.70 -25.61 28.12
C LEU A 392 41.10 -25.89 26.66
N ASP A 393 41.99 -25.07 26.10
CA ASP A 393 42.49 -25.26 24.72
C ASP A 393 43.58 -26.36 24.66
N CYS A 394 43.61 -27.14 23.58
CA CYS A 394 44.66 -28.14 23.33
C CYS A 394 45.89 -27.56 22.60
N GLY A 395 45.80 -26.33 22.06
CA GLY A 395 46.84 -25.83 21.15
C GLY A 395 46.99 -26.71 19.89
N ALA A 396 48.15 -26.63 19.23
CA ALA A 396 48.40 -27.31 17.95
C ALA A 396 48.66 -28.83 18.03
N ASN A 397 48.69 -29.41 19.24
CA ASN A 397 49.09 -30.81 19.47
C ASN A 397 47.91 -31.73 19.81
N SER A 398 46.72 -31.44 19.28
CA SER A 398 45.60 -32.35 19.39
C SER A 398 45.75 -33.50 18.39
N SER A 399 46.47 -34.56 18.79
CA SER A 399 46.50 -35.81 18.04
C SER A 399 45.45 -36.78 18.59
N CYS A 400 44.29 -36.79 17.94
CA CYS A 400 43.52 -38.02 17.86
C CYS A 400 44.02 -38.85 16.67
N PRO A 401 44.12 -40.18 16.78
CA PRO A 401 44.44 -41.06 15.66
C PRO A 401 43.39 -41.04 14.52
#